data_AF-A0A377LV08-F1
#
_entry.id   AF-A0A377LV08-F1
#
_cell.length_a   1.000
_cell.length_b   1.000
_cell.length_c   1.000
_cell.angle_alpha   90.00
_cell.angle_beta   90.00
_cell.angle_gamma   90.00
#
_symmetry.space_group_name_H-M   'P 1'
#
loop_
_entity.id
_entity.type
_entity.pdbx_description
1 polymer ?
#
loop_
_entity_poly.entity_id
_entity_poly.type
_entity_poly.pdbx_seq_one_letter_code
_entity_poly.pdbx_strand_id
1 'polypeptide(L)'
;MEIIQERLEREYDLDLITTAPTVVYEVQTTNKEIVYVDSPSKLPPLNNIDELREPIAECHMLLPQEYLGNVITLCVEKRGVQTNMVYHGNQVALTYEIPMAEVVLDFFDRLKSTSRGYASLDYNFKRFQASNMVRVDVLINGERVDALALITHNDNARTVAVSWLRR
;
A
#
# COMPACT_ATOMS: atom_id res chain seq x y z
N MET A 1 11.34 -5.62 -7.37
CA MET A 1 10.85 -7.02 -7.30
C MET A 1 10.65 -7.57 -8.71
N GLU A 2 9.92 -6.86 -9.58
CA GLU A 2 9.68 -7.26 -10.99
C GLU A 2 10.94 -7.69 -11.76
N ILE A 3 12.04 -6.93 -11.67
CA ILE A 3 13.29 -7.27 -12.37
C ILE A 3 13.82 -8.66 -11.96
N ILE A 4 13.70 -9.03 -10.68
CA ILE A 4 14.21 -10.32 -10.19
C ILE A 4 13.28 -11.45 -10.66
N GLN A 5 11.97 -11.22 -10.65
CA GLN A 5 11.00 -12.20 -11.13
C GLN A 5 11.19 -12.47 -12.64
N GLU A 6 11.25 -11.42 -13.46
CA GLU A 6 11.42 -11.55 -14.92
C GLU A 6 12.75 -12.27 -15.25
N ARG A 7 13.80 -12.02 -14.48
CA ARG A 7 15.07 -12.73 -14.63
C ARG A 7 14.97 -14.19 -14.24
N LEU A 8 14.29 -14.55 -13.15
CA LEU A 8 14.13 -15.94 -12.73
C LEU A 8 13.30 -16.75 -13.73
N GLU A 9 12.21 -16.18 -14.24
CA GLU A 9 11.39 -16.81 -15.28
C GLU A 9 12.19 -17.03 -16.57
N ARG A 10 12.94 -16.01 -17.03
CA ARG A 10 13.70 -16.10 -18.29
C ARG A 10 14.98 -16.92 -18.21
N GLU A 11 15.76 -16.78 -17.14
CA GLU A 11 17.08 -17.42 -17.01
C GLU A 11 16.97 -18.85 -16.48
N TYR A 12 15.94 -19.16 -15.69
CA TYR A 12 15.82 -20.44 -14.99
C TYR A 12 14.56 -21.24 -15.31
N ASP A 13 13.68 -20.75 -16.21
CA ASP A 13 12.45 -21.43 -16.65
C ASP A 13 11.56 -21.86 -15.47
N LEU A 14 11.44 -20.96 -14.48
CA LEU A 14 10.66 -21.18 -13.26
C LEU A 14 9.31 -20.48 -13.36
N ASP A 15 8.22 -21.23 -13.22
CA ASP A 15 6.88 -20.67 -12.99
C ASP A 15 6.74 -20.21 -11.53
N LEU A 16 6.75 -18.89 -11.33
CA LEU A 16 6.67 -18.27 -10.00
C LEU A 16 5.28 -17.70 -9.74
N ILE A 17 4.74 -17.97 -8.54
CA ILE A 17 3.50 -17.36 -8.06
C ILE A 17 3.88 -16.28 -7.04
N THR A 18 3.60 -15.02 -7.36
CA THR A 18 3.83 -13.89 -6.46
C THR A 18 2.59 -13.58 -5.63
N THR A 19 2.76 -13.54 -4.31
CA THR A 19 1.75 -12.98 -3.40
C THR A 19 1.75 -11.46 -3.47
N ALA A 20 0.67 -10.82 -3.02
CA ALA A 20 0.67 -9.36 -2.91
C ALA A 20 1.80 -8.88 -1.98
N PRO A 21 2.48 -7.78 -2.32
CA PRO A 21 3.51 -7.21 -1.47
C PRO A 21 2.89 -6.74 -0.15
N THR A 22 3.53 -7.07 0.97
CA THR A 22 3.15 -6.57 2.29
C THR A 22 4.12 -5.47 2.74
N VAL A 23 3.64 -4.61 3.63
CA VAL A 23 4.46 -3.62 4.32
C VAL A 23 4.63 -4.02 5.78
N VAL A 24 5.67 -3.49 6.42
CA VAL A 24 5.88 -3.68 7.86
C VAL A 24 4.98 -2.72 8.62
N TYR A 25 4.16 -3.25 9.52
CA TYR A 25 3.33 -2.49 10.45
C TYR A 25 4.01 -2.37 11.80
N GLU A 26 3.70 -1.30 12.53
CA GLU A 26 4.12 -1.12 13.92
C GLU A 26 2.92 -1.34 14.83
N VAL A 27 3.01 -2.29 15.76
CA VAL A 27 1.94 -2.63 16.71
C VAL A 27 2.40 -2.30 18.11
N GLN A 28 1.69 -1.39 18.76
CA GLN A 28 1.82 -1.16 20.20
C GLN A 28 0.92 -2.16 20.93
N THR A 29 1.53 -2.99 21.76
CA THR A 29 0.81 -3.96 22.59
C THR A 29 0.22 -3.29 23.83
N THR A 30 -0.73 -3.95 24.49
CA THR A 30 -1.29 -3.52 25.79
C THR A 30 -0.23 -3.38 26.89
N ASN A 31 0.90 -4.08 26.75
CA ASN A 31 2.06 -3.95 27.63
C ASN A 31 2.97 -2.75 27.28
N LYS A 32 2.58 -1.92 26.31
CA LYS A 32 3.36 -0.79 25.74
C LYS A 32 4.65 -1.19 25.03
N GLU A 33 4.79 -2.46 24.67
CA GLU A 33 5.89 -2.91 23.81
C GLU A 33 5.54 -2.69 22.34
N ILE A 34 6.52 -2.25 21.56
CA ILE A 34 6.39 -2.04 20.11
C ILE A 34 6.89 -3.29 19.38
N VAL A 35 6.03 -3.85 18.53
CA VAL A 35 6.33 -5.03 17.72
C VAL A 35 6.18 -4.67 16.24
N TYR A 36 7.17 -5.04 15.43
CA TYR A 36 7.10 -4.89 13.98
C TYR A 36 6.52 -6.15 13.34
N VAL A 37 5.47 -5.99 12.55
CA VAL A 37 4.72 -7.07 11.91
C VAL A 37 4.88 -6.98 10.40
N ASP A 38 5.61 -7.94 9.82
CA ASP A 38 5.86 -8.08 8.38
C ASP A 38 4.82 -8.97 7.67
N SER A 39 4.13 -9.81 8.44
CA SER A 39 3.13 -10.76 7.94
C SER A 39 1.87 -10.71 8.82
N PRO A 40 0.66 -10.73 8.22
CA PRO A 40 -0.61 -10.78 8.95
C PRO A 40 -0.71 -11.93 9.95
N SER A 41 -0.04 -13.06 9.69
CA SER A 41 -0.03 -14.23 10.57
C SER A 41 0.71 -13.97 11.89
N LYS A 42 1.68 -13.06 11.90
CA LYS A 42 2.44 -12.67 13.10
C LYS A 42 1.74 -11.57 13.90
N LEU A 43 0.59 -11.08 13.44
CA LEU A 43 -0.19 -10.09 14.17
C LEU A 43 -0.62 -10.69 15.53
N PRO A 44 -0.33 -10.02 16.66
CA PRO A 44 -0.78 -10.50 17.96
C PRO A 44 -2.32 -10.54 18.05
N PRO A 45 -2.88 -11.30 19.01
CA PRO A 45 -4.33 -11.33 19.22
C PRO A 45 -4.88 -9.93 19.44
N LEU A 46 -6.09 -9.64 18.93
CA LEU A 46 -6.74 -8.33 19.02
C LEU A 46 -6.80 -7.79 20.46
N ASN A 47 -6.97 -8.66 21.45
CA ASN A 47 -7.02 -8.29 22.87
C ASN A 47 -5.69 -7.74 23.41
N ASN A 48 -4.58 -8.02 22.72
CA ASN A 48 -3.24 -7.61 23.12
C ASN A 48 -2.75 -6.39 22.29
N ILE A 49 -3.58 -5.86 21.40
CA ILE A 49 -3.26 -4.69 20.57
C ILE A 49 -3.86 -3.45 21.25
N ASP A 50 -3.01 -2.49 21.58
CA ASP A 50 -3.42 -1.16 22.06
C ASP A 50 -3.59 -0.20 20.87
N GLU A 51 -2.59 -0.16 19.99
CA GLU A 51 -2.59 0.71 18.81
C GLU A 51 -1.90 0.03 17.64
N LEU A 52 -2.49 0.13 16.46
CA LEU A 52 -1.91 -0.36 15.21
C LEU A 52 -1.55 0.84 14.32
N ARG A 53 -0.28 0.89 13.91
CA ARG A 53 0.28 1.98 13.14
C ARG A 53 0.73 1.48 11.78
N GLU A 54 0.28 2.17 10.74
CA GLU A 54 0.69 1.90 9.37
C GLU A 54 1.87 2.78 8.96
N PRO A 55 2.76 2.30 8.09
CA PRO A 55 3.83 3.12 7.52
C PRO A 55 3.26 4.13 6.53
N ILE A 56 3.63 5.39 6.68
CA ILE A 56 3.32 6.48 5.76
C ILE A 56 4.54 6.78 4.90
N ALA A 57 4.33 6.85 3.59
CA ALA A 57 5.33 7.24 2.62
C ALA A 57 5.11 8.71 2.21
N GLU A 58 6.20 9.47 2.13
CA GLU A 58 6.20 10.74 1.43
C GLU A 58 6.42 10.49 -0.06
N CYS A 59 5.43 10.84 -0.87
CA CYS A 59 5.42 10.64 -2.32
C CYS A 59 5.65 11.99 -3.00
N HIS A 60 6.78 12.11 -3.71
CA HIS A 60 7.08 13.22 -4.60
C HIS A 60 6.68 12.83 -6.02
N MET A 61 5.79 13.63 -6.62
CA MET A 61 5.30 13.41 -7.97
C MET A 61 5.57 14.63 -8.82
N LEU A 62 6.04 14.42 -10.05
CA LEU A 62 6.20 15.48 -11.04
C LEU A 62 5.34 15.12 -12.25
N LEU A 63 4.46 16.03 -12.65
CA LEU A 63 3.55 15.81 -13.77
C LEU A 63 3.17 17.12 -14.48
N PRO A 64 2.73 17.07 -15.75
CA PRO A 64 2.14 18.21 -16.44
C PRO A 64 0.82 18.68 -15.82
N GLN A 65 0.55 19.99 -15.84
CA GLN A 65 -0.67 20.56 -15.23
C GLN A 65 -1.99 19.97 -15.75
N GLU A 66 -2.01 19.49 -17.01
CA GLU A 66 -3.19 18.87 -17.63
C GLU A 66 -3.72 17.61 -16.91
N TYR A 67 -2.85 16.85 -16.22
CA TYR A 67 -3.25 15.64 -15.50
C TYR A 67 -3.48 15.85 -14.01
N LEU A 68 -3.32 17.08 -13.51
CA LEU A 68 -3.33 17.40 -12.09
C LEU A 68 -4.58 16.91 -11.38
N GLY A 69 -5.77 17.20 -11.93
CA GLY A 69 -7.05 16.80 -11.33
C GLY A 69 -7.16 15.29 -11.14
N ASN A 70 -6.82 14.51 -12.17
CA ASN A 70 -6.90 13.05 -12.13
C ASN A 70 -5.94 12.46 -11.09
N VAL A 71 -4.72 13.00 -10.99
CA VAL A 71 -3.72 12.54 -10.02
C VAL A 71 -4.14 12.88 -8.59
N ILE A 72 -4.68 14.07 -8.35
CA ILE A 72 -5.21 14.45 -7.02
C ILE A 72 -6.34 13.51 -6.62
N THR A 73 -7.30 13.23 -7.50
CA THR A 73 -8.39 12.30 -7.23
C THR A 73 -7.86 10.92 -6.86
N LEU A 74 -6.86 10.41 -7.59
CA LEU A 74 -6.20 9.14 -7.28
C LEU A 74 -5.54 9.16 -5.90
N CYS A 75 -4.82 10.23 -5.55
CA CYS A 75 -4.17 10.35 -4.25
C CYS A 75 -5.19 10.36 -3.10
N VAL A 76 -6.30 11.09 -3.27
CA VAL A 76 -7.39 11.16 -2.26
C VAL A 76 -8.08 9.81 -2.10
N GLU A 77 -8.35 9.09 -3.19
CA GLU A 77 -8.92 7.74 -3.14
C GLU A 77 -8.02 6.77 -2.33
N LYS A 78 -6.70 6.96 -2.43
CA LYS A 78 -5.69 6.18 -1.71
C LYS A 78 -5.36 6.72 -0.32
N ARG A 79 -6.27 7.50 0.29
CA ARG A 79 -6.12 8.09 1.63
C ARG A 79 -4.91 9.02 1.76
N GLY A 80 -4.48 9.60 0.64
CA GLY A 80 -3.35 10.51 0.58
C GLY A 80 -3.70 11.89 1.10
N VAL A 81 -2.79 12.48 1.87
CA VAL A 81 -2.89 13.86 2.38
C VAL A 81 -1.90 14.73 1.62
N GLN A 82 -2.39 15.81 1.00
CA GLN A 82 -1.53 16.76 0.30
C GLN A 82 -0.69 17.54 1.30
N THR A 83 0.62 17.55 1.13
CA THR A 83 1.54 18.33 1.98
C THR A 83 2.11 19.54 1.26
N ASN A 84 2.39 19.43 -0.03
CA ASN A 84 2.95 20.53 -0.82
C ASN A 84 2.54 20.46 -2.29
N MET A 85 2.47 21.62 -2.94
CA MET A 85 2.19 21.77 -4.36
C MET A 85 2.94 22.98 -4.90
N VAL A 86 3.83 22.78 -5.86
CA VAL A 86 4.67 23.83 -6.43
C VAL A 86 4.59 23.82 -7.96
N TYR A 87 4.24 24.96 -8.54
CA TYR A 87 4.14 25.15 -9.99
C TYR A 87 5.50 25.54 -10.57
N HIS A 88 5.92 24.83 -11.62
CA HIS A 88 7.16 25.03 -12.36
C HIS A 88 6.80 25.26 -13.84
N GLY A 89 6.23 26.43 -14.14
CA GLY A 89 5.69 26.72 -15.47
C GLY A 89 4.57 25.75 -15.83
N ASN A 90 4.82 24.87 -16.81
CA ASN A 90 3.84 23.87 -17.28
C ASN A 90 3.86 22.55 -16.48
N GLN A 91 4.81 22.40 -15.55
CA GLN A 91 4.91 21.23 -14.68
C GLN A 91 4.46 21.56 -13.25
N VAL A 92 3.95 20.56 -12.56
CA VAL A 92 3.52 20.65 -11.16
C VAL A 92 4.27 19.59 -10.37
N ALA A 93 4.96 20.03 -9.34
CA ALA A 93 5.57 19.17 -8.33
C ALA A 93 4.59 19.02 -7.15
N LEU A 94 4.12 17.81 -6.91
CA LEU A 94 3.24 17.46 -5.79
C LEU A 94 4.02 16.69 -4.75
N THR A 95 3.71 16.96 -3.48
CA THR A 95 4.12 16.11 -2.37
C THR A 95 2.88 15.69 -1.61
N TYR A 96 2.74 14.37 -1.43
CA TYR A 96 1.66 13.75 -0.70
C TYR A 96 2.21 12.79 0.34
N GLU A 97 1.51 12.68 1.46
CA GLU A 97 1.70 11.58 2.41
C GLU A 97 0.65 10.52 2.12
N ILE A 98 1.09 9.32 1.72
CA ILE A 98 0.21 8.21 1.34
C ILE A 98 0.61 7.00 2.17
N PRO A 99 -0.35 6.23 2.72
CA PRO A 99 -0.06 4.95 3.36
C PRO A 99 0.71 4.02 2.42
N MET A 100 1.84 3.50 2.89
CA MET A 100 2.76 2.72 2.04
C MET A 100 2.10 1.45 1.49
N ALA A 101 1.16 0.86 2.24
CA ALA A 101 0.35 -0.27 1.79
C ALA A 101 -0.44 0.03 0.50
N GLU A 102 -0.96 1.26 0.36
CA GLU A 102 -1.69 1.68 -0.84
C GLU A 102 -0.76 1.96 -2.01
N VAL A 103 0.45 2.47 -1.72
CA VAL A 103 1.48 2.75 -2.74
C VAL A 103 1.98 1.47 -3.40
N VAL A 104 2.24 0.40 -2.63
CA VAL A 104 2.81 -0.85 -3.14
C VAL A 104 1.83 -1.77 -3.87
N LEU A 105 0.52 -1.56 -3.72
CA LEU A 105 -0.50 -2.43 -4.30
C LEU A 105 -0.71 -2.18 -5.81
N ASP A 106 -1.19 -0.99 -6.18
CA ASP A 106 -1.56 -0.65 -7.56
C ASP A 106 -1.36 0.84 -7.91
N PHE A 107 -0.81 1.63 -6.99
CA PHE A 107 -0.76 3.08 -7.16
C PHE A 107 0.11 3.50 -8.34
N PHE A 108 1.28 2.87 -8.52
CA PHE A 108 2.21 3.21 -9.60
C PHE A 108 1.57 2.99 -10.98
N ASP A 109 0.93 1.84 -11.20
CA ASP A 109 0.27 1.52 -12.46
C ASP A 109 -0.90 2.46 -12.76
N ARG A 110 -1.71 2.75 -11.73
CA ARG A 110 -2.83 3.70 -11.86
C ARG A 110 -2.35 5.13 -12.11
N LEU A 111 -1.25 5.54 -11.49
CA LEU A 111 -0.64 6.85 -11.71
C LEU A 111 -0.12 6.97 -13.15
N LYS A 112 0.57 5.95 -13.65
CA LYS A 112 1.04 5.91 -15.04
C LYS A 112 -0.12 5.92 -16.03
N SER A 113 -1.18 5.16 -15.78
CA SER A 113 -2.37 5.13 -16.63
C SER A 113 -3.09 6.49 -16.68
N THR A 114 -3.37 7.09 -15.53
CA THR A 114 -4.11 8.38 -15.45
C THR A 114 -3.33 9.57 -16.01
N SER A 115 -2.00 9.49 -16.02
CA SER A 115 -1.10 10.50 -16.57
C SER A 115 -0.56 10.17 -17.96
N ARG A 116 -1.03 9.09 -18.62
CA ARG A 116 -0.47 8.59 -19.90
C ARG A 116 1.05 8.39 -19.87
N GLY A 117 1.59 8.05 -18.71
CA GLY A 117 3.01 7.79 -18.48
C GLY A 117 3.84 9.02 -18.11
N TYR A 118 3.27 10.24 -18.18
CA TYR A 118 4.00 11.49 -17.94
C TYR A 118 4.31 11.76 -16.47
N ALA A 119 3.56 11.19 -15.53
CA ALA A 119 3.85 11.36 -14.11
C ALA A 119 5.06 10.51 -13.70
N SER A 120 5.98 11.09 -12.94
CA SER A 120 6.99 10.35 -12.17
C SER A 120 6.56 10.24 -10.71
N LEU A 121 7.04 9.19 -10.05
CA LEU A 121 6.83 8.96 -8.62
C LEU A 121 8.17 8.60 -8.00
N ASP A 122 8.54 9.35 -6.97
CA ASP A 122 9.56 9.00 -6.00
C ASP A 122 8.89 8.92 -4.63
N TYR A 123 9.22 7.92 -3.82
CA TYR A 123 8.63 7.80 -2.49
C TYR A 123 9.63 7.29 -1.47
N ASN A 124 9.53 7.82 -0.25
CA ASN A 124 10.38 7.44 0.86
C ASN A 124 9.55 7.21 2.13
N PHE A 125 9.97 6.28 2.99
CA PHE A 125 9.33 6.11 4.29
C PHE A 125 9.47 7.39 5.11
N LYS A 126 8.35 7.87 5.68
CA LYS A 126 8.32 9.09 6.49
C LYS A 126 8.16 8.79 7.97
N ARG A 127 7.14 8.02 8.35
CA ARG A 127 6.80 7.72 9.76
C ARG A 127 5.79 6.59 9.86
N PHE A 128 5.62 6.05 11.06
CA PHE A 128 4.45 5.26 11.43
C PHE A 128 3.34 6.18 11.94
N GLN A 129 2.10 5.86 11.59
CA GLN A 129 0.92 6.62 12.00
C GLN A 129 -0.20 5.67 12.44
N ALA A 130 -0.80 5.97 13.59
CA ALA A 130 -1.95 5.25 14.11
C ALA A 130 -3.13 5.32 13.12
N SER A 131 -3.72 4.17 12.84
CA SER A 131 -4.77 4.05 11.84
C SER A 131 -5.74 2.92 12.18
N ASN A 132 -6.98 3.01 11.72
CA ASN A 132 -8.00 2.00 12.00
C ASN A 132 -7.83 0.81 11.06
N MET A 133 -6.88 -0.05 11.38
CA MET A 133 -6.50 -1.21 10.58
C MET A 133 -7.17 -2.48 11.10
N VAL A 134 -7.60 -3.32 10.18
CA VAL A 134 -8.23 -4.62 10.46
C VAL A 134 -7.51 -5.73 9.70
N ARG A 135 -7.43 -6.91 10.32
CA ARG A 135 -7.01 -8.13 9.66
C ARG A 135 -8.22 -8.78 8.99
N VAL A 136 -8.08 -9.06 7.71
CA VAL A 136 -9.05 -9.83 6.93
C VAL A 136 -8.48 -11.22 6.71
N ASP A 137 -9.25 -12.23 7.11
CA ASP A 137 -8.90 -13.63 6.95
C ASP A 137 -9.75 -14.28 5.86
N VAL A 138 -9.10 -15.09 5.03
CA VAL A 138 -9.75 -15.87 3.99
C VAL A 138 -9.86 -17.32 4.46
N LEU A 139 -11.09 -17.86 4.42
CA LEU A 139 -11.36 -19.26 4.72
C LEU A 139 -11.72 -20.00 3.44
N ILE A 140 -11.02 -21.09 3.16
CA ILE A 140 -11.30 -21.98 2.03
C ILE A 140 -11.75 -23.32 2.62
N ASN A 141 -12.94 -23.78 2.28
CA ASN A 141 -13.56 -24.98 2.86
C ASN A 141 -13.62 -24.96 4.41
N GLY A 142 -13.71 -23.78 5.02
CA GLY A 142 -13.74 -23.61 6.47
C GLY A 142 -12.35 -23.59 7.14
N GLU A 143 -11.28 -23.83 6.39
CA GLU A 143 -9.91 -23.72 6.89
C GLU A 143 -9.33 -22.34 6.59
N ARG A 144 -8.69 -21.73 7.59
CA ARG A 144 -8.04 -20.42 7.44
C ARG A 144 -6.76 -20.57 6.63
N VAL A 145 -6.64 -19.78 5.57
CA VAL A 145 -5.44 -19.76 4.73
C VAL A 145 -4.62 -18.53 5.08
N ASP A 146 -3.63 -18.70 5.96
CA ASP A 146 -2.79 -17.61 6.46
C ASP A 146 -2.01 -16.88 5.36
N ALA A 147 -1.63 -17.60 4.29
CA ALA A 147 -0.93 -17.02 3.14
C ALA A 147 -1.79 -15.99 2.36
N LEU A 148 -3.11 -16.01 2.53
CA LEU A 148 -4.06 -15.08 1.91
C LEU A 148 -4.61 -14.04 2.89
N ALA A 149 -4.17 -14.06 4.15
CA ALA A 149 -4.56 -13.05 5.11
C ALA A 149 -3.96 -11.69 4.73
N LEU A 150 -4.68 -10.62 5.03
CA LEU A 150 -4.28 -9.26 4.66
C LEU A 150 -4.66 -8.25 5.75
N ILE A 151 -3.85 -7.21 5.89
CA ILE A 151 -4.10 -6.08 6.80
C ILE A 151 -4.50 -4.89 5.94
N THR A 152 -5.66 -4.29 6.22
CA THR A 152 -6.20 -3.17 5.44
C THR A 152 -6.93 -2.20 6.35
N HIS A 153 -7.13 -0.98 5.86
CA HIS A 153 -7.95 0.00 6.57
C HIS A 153 -9.41 -0.49 6.64
N ASN A 154 -10.08 -0.25 7.77
CA ASN A 154 -11.44 -0.72 8.03
C ASN A 154 -12.44 -0.28 6.94
N ASP A 155 -12.36 0.97 6.51
CA ASP A 155 -13.26 1.53 5.49
C ASP A 155 -13.16 0.81 4.13
N ASN A 156 -11.97 0.29 3.82
CA ASN A 156 -11.70 -0.41 2.57
C ASN A 156 -11.80 -1.93 2.71
N ALA A 157 -11.95 -2.47 3.93
CA ALA A 157 -11.85 -3.90 4.21
C ALA A 157 -12.83 -4.73 3.38
N ARG A 158 -14.07 -4.27 3.24
CA ARG A 158 -15.09 -4.95 2.44
C ARG A 158 -14.74 -4.98 0.95
N THR A 159 -14.32 -3.85 0.40
CA THR A 159 -14.00 -3.73 -1.03
C THR A 159 -12.78 -4.58 -1.37
N VAL A 160 -11.75 -4.53 -0.54
CA VAL A 160 -10.54 -5.33 -0.69
C VAL A 160 -10.87 -6.82 -0.59
N ALA A 161 -11.62 -7.25 0.43
CA ALA A 161 -12.00 -8.66 0.59
C ALA A 161 -12.75 -9.21 -0.64
N VAL A 162 -13.70 -8.44 -1.19
CA VAL A 162 -14.44 -8.86 -2.40
C VAL A 162 -13.55 -8.91 -3.63
N SER A 163 -12.61 -7.96 -3.78
CA SER A 163 -11.64 -7.95 -4.88
C SER A 163 -10.74 -9.19 -4.83
N TRP A 164 -10.28 -9.56 -3.64
CA TRP A 164 -9.44 -10.75 -3.43
C TRP A 164 -10.14 -12.06 -3.74
N LEU A 165 -11.44 -12.19 -3.42
CA LEU A 165 -12.22 -13.40 -3.75
C LEU A 165 -12.50 -13.55 -5.26
N ARG A 166 -12.31 -12.51 -6.06
CA ARG A 166 -12.53 -12.52 -7.51
C ARG A 166 -11.27 -12.80 -8.33
N ARG A 167 -10.09 -12.74 -7.70
CA ARG A 167 -8.82 -13.14 -8.29
C ARG A 167 -8.63 -14.65 -8.17
#